data_AF-A0A8D8YX10-F1
#
_entry.id   AF-A0A8D8YX10-F1
#
_cell.length_a   1.000
_cell.length_b   1.000
_cell.length_c   1.000
_cell.angle_alpha   90.00
_cell.angle_beta   90.00
_cell.angle_gamma   90.00
#
_symmetry.space_group_name_H-M   'P 1'
#
loop_
_entity.id
_entity.type
_entity.pdbx_description
1 polymer ?
#
loop_
_entity_poly.entity_id
_entity_poly.type
_entity_poly.pdbx_seq_one_letter_code
_entity_poly.pdbx_strand_id
1 'polypeptide(L)'
;MRSSEVFPIIVSLVLGLIWSSVSQKPVRNVMLETSLAEDSRSDKADLIFPGTKWCGAGDIAANYSDLGTAAETDKCCRDHDHCTEYILAKGTLHGLKNTAPYTRVHCTCDQKFYDCLRTSANNGEQTSSMVGYMYFTMLEDQQCFKEDYPIVACTKKYPIFLMFLFFRNTTRCASYQQDNTKPIIWQWFDLPIFN
;
A
#
# COMPACT_ATOMS: atom_id res chain seq x y z
N MET A 1 39.87 34.32 -1.86
CA MET A 1 39.05 34.97 -2.91
C MET A 1 38.95 34.01 -4.09
N ARG A 2 37.70 33.66 -4.45
CA ARG A 2 37.19 33.38 -5.81
C ARG A 2 37.94 32.41 -6.76
N SER A 3 37.30 31.24 -6.90
CA SER A 3 36.88 30.50 -8.12
C SER A 3 37.86 29.97 -9.17
N SER A 4 37.38 28.85 -9.71
CA SER A 4 37.39 28.34 -11.10
C SER A 4 38.53 27.43 -11.57
N GLU A 5 38.13 26.16 -11.74
CA GLU A 5 38.18 25.36 -12.98
C GLU A 5 39.53 24.82 -13.51
N VAL A 6 39.39 23.69 -14.21
CA VAL A 6 40.19 23.18 -15.35
C VAL A 6 41.02 21.90 -15.10
N PHE A 7 40.47 20.81 -15.66
CA PHE A 7 41.06 19.53 -16.11
C PHE A 7 42.42 19.67 -16.82
N PRO A 8 43.32 18.66 -16.84
CA PRO A 8 43.36 17.74 -18.00
C PRO A 8 43.87 16.30 -17.69
N ILE A 9 43.31 15.26 -18.36
CA ILE A 9 43.89 14.43 -19.45
C ILE A 9 45.17 13.66 -19.07
N ILE A 10 45.14 12.33 -19.29
CA ILE A 10 46.21 11.31 -19.53
C ILE A 10 45.67 10.01 -18.89
N VAL A 11 45.29 8.94 -19.60
CA VAL A 11 46.10 8.06 -20.47
C VAL A 11 45.15 7.33 -21.43
N SER A 12 45.48 7.31 -22.72
CA SER A 12 44.94 6.33 -23.68
C SER A 12 46.01 5.30 -24.03
N LEU A 13 45.55 4.12 -24.47
CA LEU A 13 46.21 3.11 -25.33
C LEU A 13 46.69 1.81 -24.65
N VAL A 14 45.84 0.78 -24.65
CA VAL A 14 46.16 -0.49 -25.35
C VAL A 14 44.88 -1.27 -25.71
N LEU A 15 44.74 -1.62 -27.00
CA LEU A 15 43.99 -2.75 -27.61
C LEU A 15 42.44 -2.67 -27.49
N GLY A 16 41.66 -2.35 -28.53
CA GLY A 16 41.72 -2.86 -29.89
C GLY A 16 40.77 -4.05 -30.06
N LEU A 17 39.62 -3.82 -30.72
CA LEU A 17 38.75 -4.77 -31.42
C LEU A 17 37.67 -5.54 -30.63
N ILE A 18 36.53 -4.90 -30.38
CA ILE A 18 35.21 -5.49 -30.67
C ILE A 18 34.21 -4.37 -30.97
N TRP A 19 34.06 -4.03 -32.25
CA TRP A 19 32.95 -3.22 -32.76
C TRP A 19 32.00 -4.16 -33.50
N SER A 20 30.93 -4.56 -32.83
CA SER A 20 29.77 -5.19 -33.48
C SER A 20 28.49 -4.60 -32.87
N SER A 21 28.03 -3.52 -33.52
CA SER A 21 26.62 -3.15 -33.70
C SER A 21 25.71 -3.09 -32.45
N VAL A 22 25.90 -2.05 -31.62
CA VAL A 22 24.78 -1.44 -30.88
C VAL A 22 24.10 -0.47 -31.84
N SER A 23 22.98 -0.87 -32.44
CA SER A 23 22.12 0.04 -33.20
C SER A 23 21.29 0.87 -32.22
N GLN A 24 21.72 2.11 -31.97
CA GLN A 24 20.89 3.12 -31.32
C GLN A 24 19.77 3.53 -32.29
N LYS A 25 18.54 3.09 -32.03
CA LYS A 25 17.38 3.63 -32.74
C LYS A 25 17.10 5.06 -32.25
N PRO A 26 16.79 6.00 -33.14
CA PRO A 26 16.63 7.41 -32.78
C PRO A 26 15.31 7.63 -32.02
N VAL A 27 15.39 8.39 -30.93
CA VAL A 27 14.21 8.89 -30.20
C VAL A 27 13.56 9.97 -31.07
N ARG A 28 12.34 9.71 -31.57
CA ARG A 28 11.54 10.70 -32.27
C ARG A 28 10.62 11.38 -31.26
N ASN A 29 10.84 12.67 -31.00
CA ASN A 29 9.85 13.51 -30.33
C ASN A 29 8.69 13.74 -31.31
N VAL A 30 7.50 13.24 -30.99
CA VAL A 30 6.25 13.65 -31.64
C VAL A 30 5.21 13.98 -30.57
N MET A 31 4.54 15.07 -30.85
CA MET A 31 3.69 15.90 -30.01
C MET A 31 2.36 15.21 -29.63
N LEU A 32 1.86 15.62 -28.47
CA LEU A 32 0.61 15.31 -27.79
C LEU A 32 -0.64 15.51 -28.67
N GLU A 33 -1.48 14.48 -28.81
CA GLU A 33 -2.94 14.51 -28.55
C GLU A 33 -3.60 13.17 -28.95
N THR A 34 -4.60 12.75 -28.15
CA THR A 34 -5.53 11.61 -28.31
C THR A 34 -5.06 10.20 -27.92
N SER A 35 -5.27 9.82 -26.64
CA SER A 35 -5.93 8.55 -26.20
C SER A 35 -5.74 8.29 -24.69
N LEU A 36 -6.55 8.90 -23.83
CA LEU A 36 -6.47 8.75 -22.35
C LEU A 36 -7.31 7.58 -21.77
N ALA A 37 -7.63 6.51 -22.52
CA ALA A 37 -8.62 5.55 -22.04
C ALA A 37 -8.31 4.05 -22.19
N GLU A 38 -7.17 3.64 -22.78
CA GLU A 38 -6.95 2.21 -23.07
C GLU A 38 -5.70 1.60 -22.43
N ASP A 39 -4.75 2.41 -21.95
CA ASP A 39 -3.51 1.91 -21.30
C ASP A 39 -3.69 1.64 -19.79
N SER A 40 -4.68 2.27 -19.14
CA SER A 40 -4.85 2.19 -17.68
C SER A 40 -5.64 0.99 -17.16
N ARG A 41 -6.21 0.15 -18.03
CA ARG A 41 -6.99 -1.03 -17.61
C ARG A 41 -6.12 -2.27 -17.41
N SER A 42 -5.09 -2.44 -18.23
CA SER A 42 -4.16 -3.57 -18.12
C SER A 42 -3.36 -3.47 -16.81
N ASP A 43 -2.80 -2.28 -16.52
CA ASP A 43 -1.97 -2.06 -15.33
C ASP A 43 -2.76 -2.14 -14.00
N LYS A 44 -4.06 -1.83 -14.02
CA LYS A 44 -4.93 -1.97 -12.83
C LYS A 44 -5.27 -3.42 -12.54
N ALA A 45 -5.45 -4.25 -13.57
CA ALA A 45 -5.82 -5.66 -13.39
C ALA A 45 -4.73 -6.46 -12.67
N ASP A 46 -3.46 -6.13 -12.89
CA ASP A 46 -2.31 -6.78 -12.23
C ASP A 46 -2.24 -6.51 -10.71
N LEU A 47 -2.99 -5.51 -10.23
CA LEU A 47 -3.04 -5.12 -8.82
C LEU A 47 -4.36 -5.51 -8.13
N ILE A 48 -5.25 -6.24 -8.81
CA ILE A 48 -6.49 -6.78 -8.25
C ILE A 48 -6.31 -8.25 -7.92
N PHE A 49 -6.76 -8.67 -6.73
CA PHE A 49 -6.65 -10.04 -6.29
C PHE A 49 -7.46 -10.98 -7.20
N PRO A 50 -6.90 -12.11 -7.69
CA PRO A 50 -7.60 -13.01 -8.60
C PRO A 50 -8.95 -13.49 -8.06
N GLY A 51 -9.98 -13.45 -8.92
CA GLY A 51 -11.34 -13.82 -8.55
C GLY A 51 -12.14 -12.70 -7.88
N THR A 52 -11.57 -11.51 -7.72
CA THR A 52 -12.22 -10.31 -7.16
C THR A 52 -12.19 -9.16 -8.18
N LYS A 53 -12.92 -8.08 -7.91
CA LYS A 53 -12.91 -6.85 -8.72
C LYS A 53 -12.58 -5.60 -7.90
N TRP A 54 -12.68 -5.69 -6.57
CA TRP A 54 -12.52 -4.59 -5.62
C TRP A 54 -11.32 -4.79 -4.68
N CYS A 55 -10.73 -5.97 -4.60
CA CYS A 55 -9.62 -6.23 -3.69
C CYS A 55 -8.27 -5.84 -4.33
N GLY A 56 -7.91 -4.56 -4.31
CA GLY A 56 -6.63 -4.10 -4.82
C GLY A 56 -6.46 -2.57 -4.87
N ALA A 57 -5.63 -2.09 -5.80
CA ALA A 57 -5.40 -0.66 -5.98
C ALA A 57 -6.56 0.01 -6.76
N GLY A 58 -7.62 0.36 -6.04
CA GLY A 58 -8.91 0.73 -6.61
C GLY A 58 -9.65 -0.51 -7.12
N ASP A 59 -10.54 -0.34 -8.09
CA ASP A 59 -11.36 -1.43 -8.62
C ASP A 59 -11.33 -1.52 -10.16
N ILE A 60 -11.73 -2.68 -10.66
CA ILE A 60 -12.00 -2.97 -12.08
C ILE A 60 -13.48 -3.29 -12.33
N ALA A 61 -14.35 -2.95 -11.38
CA ALA A 61 -15.77 -3.25 -11.45
C ALA A 61 -16.48 -2.33 -12.46
N ALA A 62 -17.42 -2.87 -13.24
CA ALA A 62 -18.21 -2.05 -14.15
C ALA A 62 -19.22 -1.15 -13.40
N ASN A 63 -19.64 -1.56 -12.21
CA ASN A 63 -20.56 -0.86 -11.32
C ASN A 63 -20.53 -1.49 -9.92
N TYR A 64 -21.20 -0.86 -8.94
CA TYR A 64 -21.24 -1.29 -7.54
C TYR A 64 -21.64 -2.77 -7.33
N SER A 65 -22.53 -3.31 -8.17
CA SER A 65 -23.00 -4.69 -8.06
C SER A 65 -22.14 -5.69 -8.83
N ASP A 66 -21.14 -5.21 -9.59
CA ASP A 66 -20.25 -6.05 -10.36
C ASP A 66 -19.18 -6.67 -9.45
N LEU A 67 -19.34 -7.95 -9.15
CA LEU A 67 -18.48 -8.72 -8.28
C LEU A 67 -17.75 -9.83 -9.06
N GLY A 68 -16.60 -10.25 -8.55
CA GLY A 68 -15.86 -11.40 -9.01
C GLY A 68 -16.45 -12.74 -8.54
N THR A 69 -15.76 -13.83 -8.87
CA THR A 69 -16.17 -15.20 -8.49
C THR A 69 -16.05 -15.45 -6.98
N ALA A 70 -15.13 -14.75 -6.30
CA ALA A 70 -14.99 -14.75 -4.85
C ALA A 70 -15.89 -13.67 -4.25
N ALA A 71 -17.20 -13.85 -4.41
CA ALA A 71 -18.18 -12.79 -4.22
C ALA A 71 -18.27 -12.27 -2.77
N GLU A 72 -18.11 -13.10 -1.74
CA GLU A 72 -18.18 -12.61 -0.36
C GLU A 72 -16.90 -11.85 0.01
N THR A 73 -15.73 -12.32 -0.43
CA THR A 73 -14.46 -11.58 -0.27
C THR A 73 -14.54 -10.23 -0.97
N ASP A 74 -15.06 -10.21 -2.19
CA ASP A 74 -15.12 -9.02 -3.02
C ASP A 74 -16.10 -7.97 -2.48
N LYS A 75 -17.20 -8.39 -1.84
CA LYS A 75 -18.08 -7.49 -1.06
C LYS A 75 -17.32 -6.82 0.09
N CYS A 76 -16.49 -7.57 0.82
CA CYS A 76 -15.70 -6.99 1.91
C CYS A 76 -14.76 -5.88 1.40
N CYS A 77 -14.11 -6.10 0.26
CA CYS A 77 -13.23 -5.10 -0.35
C CYS A 77 -14.00 -3.90 -0.92
N ARG A 78 -15.12 -4.13 -1.61
CA ARG A 78 -15.98 -3.04 -2.09
C ARG A 78 -16.43 -2.13 -0.95
N ASP A 79 -16.91 -2.73 0.15
CA ASP A 79 -17.39 -1.98 1.29
C ASP A 79 -16.24 -1.20 1.97
N HIS A 80 -15.01 -1.72 1.93
CA HIS A 80 -13.80 -1.05 2.40
C HIS A 80 -13.38 0.13 1.50
N ASP A 81 -13.44 -0.03 0.18
CA ASP A 81 -13.17 1.03 -0.80
C ASP A 81 -14.13 2.22 -0.67
N HIS A 82 -15.33 1.97 -0.16
CA HIS A 82 -16.34 3.01 0.08
C HIS A 82 -16.22 3.66 1.48
N CYS A 83 -15.10 3.46 2.18
CA CYS A 83 -14.86 4.18 3.43
C CYS A 83 -14.87 5.70 3.20
N THR A 84 -15.67 6.43 3.97
CA THR A 84 -15.84 7.88 3.80
C THR A 84 -14.65 8.69 4.31
N GLU A 85 -13.82 8.10 5.17
CA GLU A 85 -12.71 8.77 5.82
C GLU A 85 -11.40 8.04 5.52
N TYR A 86 -10.62 8.64 4.63
CA TYR A 86 -9.39 8.07 4.11
C TYR A 86 -8.35 9.15 3.82
N ILE A 87 -7.08 8.73 3.78
CA ILE A 87 -5.94 9.52 3.35
C ILE A 87 -5.30 8.79 2.19
N LEU A 88 -5.41 9.34 0.99
CA LEU A 88 -4.75 8.82 -0.21
C LEU A 88 -3.24 8.69 0.01
N ALA A 89 -2.59 7.87 -0.81
CA ALA A 89 -1.13 7.73 -0.82
C ALA A 89 -0.45 9.11 -0.88
N LYS A 90 0.53 9.35 -0.01
CA LYS A 90 1.26 10.62 0.12
C LYS A 90 0.41 11.85 0.54
N GLY A 91 -0.88 11.65 0.81
CA GLY A 91 -1.83 12.68 1.20
C GLY A 91 -1.67 13.13 2.66
N THR A 92 -2.48 14.13 3.04
CA THR A 92 -2.54 14.64 4.42
C THR A 92 -3.98 14.97 4.79
N LEU A 93 -4.38 14.56 5.99
CA LEU A 93 -5.70 14.86 6.58
C LEU A 93 -5.53 14.91 8.09
N HIS A 94 -6.26 15.79 8.79
CA HIS A 94 -6.22 15.92 10.25
C HIS A 94 -4.83 16.15 10.86
N GLY A 95 -3.91 16.73 10.08
CA GLY A 95 -2.51 16.90 10.48
C GLY A 95 -1.66 15.62 10.38
N LEU A 96 -2.22 14.50 9.94
CA LEU A 96 -1.53 13.25 9.67
C LEU A 96 -1.10 13.18 8.20
N LYS A 97 0.17 12.83 7.96
CA LYS A 97 0.71 12.57 6.62
C LYS A 97 0.78 11.06 6.37
N ASN A 98 0.08 10.58 5.35
CA ASN A 98 0.21 9.20 4.90
C ASN A 98 1.50 9.07 4.08
N THR A 99 2.55 8.48 4.65
CA THR A 99 3.83 8.27 3.94
C THR A 99 3.85 7.02 3.08
N ALA A 100 2.84 6.15 3.16
CA ALA A 100 2.76 4.92 2.40
C ALA A 100 2.42 5.16 0.91
N PRO A 101 2.74 4.20 0.02
CA PRO A 101 2.34 4.25 -1.40
C PRO A 101 0.90 3.77 -1.66
N TYR A 102 0.11 3.56 -0.61
CA TYR A 102 -1.27 3.08 -0.68
C TYR A 102 -2.18 3.95 0.22
N THR A 103 -3.49 3.87 0.00
CA THR A 103 -4.50 4.57 0.82
C THR A 103 -4.54 3.98 2.22
N ARG A 104 -4.68 4.84 3.24
CA ARG A 104 -4.98 4.44 4.62
C ARG A 104 -6.36 4.96 4.99
N VAL A 105 -7.13 4.19 5.73
CA VAL A 105 -8.52 4.50 6.08
C VAL A 105 -8.70 4.65 7.59
N HIS A 106 -9.89 5.12 7.99
CA HIS A 106 -10.27 5.17 9.39
C HIS A 106 -10.27 3.76 10.02
N CYS A 107 -9.86 3.64 11.28
CA CYS A 107 -9.76 2.34 11.97
C CYS A 107 -11.08 1.57 12.03
N THR A 108 -12.23 2.25 12.03
CA THR A 108 -13.54 1.59 11.96
C THR A 108 -13.77 0.87 10.63
N CYS A 109 -13.27 1.40 9.52
CA CYS A 109 -13.37 0.75 8.22
C CYS A 109 -12.49 -0.49 8.16
N ASP A 110 -11.24 -0.38 8.63
CA ASP A 110 -10.34 -1.54 8.70
C ASP A 110 -10.84 -2.62 9.67
N GLN A 111 -11.47 -2.25 10.79
CA GLN A 111 -12.08 -3.23 11.70
C GLN A 111 -13.24 -3.97 11.03
N LYS A 112 -14.15 -3.26 10.36
CA LYS A 112 -15.24 -3.88 9.60
C LYS A 112 -14.71 -4.80 8.49
N PHE A 113 -13.66 -4.36 7.81
CA PHE A 113 -13.02 -5.16 6.77
C PHE A 113 -12.43 -6.46 7.32
N TYR A 114 -11.71 -6.38 8.45
CA TYR A 114 -11.18 -7.54 9.16
C TYR A 114 -12.29 -8.54 9.51
N ASP A 115 -13.37 -8.06 10.13
CA ASP A 115 -14.48 -8.90 10.57
C ASP A 115 -15.24 -9.55 9.42
N CYS A 116 -15.39 -8.81 8.31
CA CYS A 116 -16.01 -9.31 7.08
C CYS A 116 -15.19 -10.45 6.46
N LEU A 117 -13.89 -10.23 6.27
CA LEU A 117 -12.99 -11.25 5.73
C LEU A 117 -12.91 -12.49 6.64
N ARG A 118 -12.84 -12.31 7.97
CA ARG A 118 -12.87 -13.43 8.92
C ARG A 118 -14.16 -14.23 8.80
N THR A 119 -15.29 -13.55 8.71
CA THR A 119 -16.60 -14.20 8.50
C THR A 119 -16.62 -15.00 7.20
N SER A 120 -16.23 -14.38 6.08
CA SER A 120 -16.21 -15.02 4.76
C SER A 120 -15.25 -16.24 4.72
N ALA A 121 -14.06 -16.10 5.31
CA ALA A 121 -13.10 -17.19 5.45
C ALA A 121 -13.65 -18.36 6.28
N ASN A 122 -14.29 -18.08 7.42
CA ASN A 122 -14.92 -19.10 8.26
C ASN A 122 -16.08 -19.81 7.56
N ASN A 123 -16.73 -19.15 6.61
CA ASN A 123 -17.80 -19.72 5.78
C ASN A 123 -17.26 -20.50 4.57
N GLY A 124 -15.94 -20.65 4.43
CA GLY A 124 -15.29 -21.53 3.45
C GLY A 124 -14.68 -20.82 2.25
N GLU A 125 -14.76 -19.49 2.16
CA GLU A 125 -14.18 -18.75 1.03
C GLU A 125 -12.70 -18.40 1.28
N GLN A 126 -11.81 -19.27 0.82
CA GLN A 126 -10.36 -19.18 1.10
C GLN A 126 -9.70 -17.90 0.58
N THR A 127 -10.26 -17.27 -0.45
CA THR A 127 -9.81 -15.96 -0.96
C THR A 127 -9.75 -14.92 0.16
N SER A 128 -10.71 -14.92 1.08
CA SER A 128 -10.73 -13.99 2.23
C SER A 128 -9.57 -14.20 3.19
N SER A 129 -9.16 -15.45 3.43
CA SER A 129 -7.98 -15.74 4.26
C SER A 129 -6.71 -15.15 3.65
N MET A 130 -6.56 -15.26 2.33
CA MET A 130 -5.38 -14.75 1.62
C MET A 130 -5.38 -13.22 1.55
N VAL A 131 -6.52 -12.60 1.21
CA VAL A 131 -6.66 -11.14 1.20
C VAL A 131 -6.41 -10.57 2.59
N GLY A 132 -6.98 -11.18 3.64
CA GLY A 132 -6.75 -10.80 5.02
C GLY A 132 -5.30 -10.90 5.44
N TYR A 133 -4.63 -12.00 5.11
CA TYR A 133 -3.20 -12.16 5.39
C TYR A 133 -2.33 -11.13 4.65
N MET A 134 -2.62 -10.87 3.37
CA MET A 134 -1.91 -9.85 2.60
C MET A 134 -2.06 -8.45 3.22
N TYR A 135 -3.29 -8.01 3.44
CA TYR A 135 -3.58 -6.64 3.90
C TYR A 135 -3.17 -6.39 5.35
N PHE A 136 -3.56 -7.28 6.27
CA PHE A 136 -3.34 -7.09 7.71
C PHE A 136 -2.02 -7.69 8.20
N THR A 137 -1.40 -8.60 7.47
CA THR A 137 -0.18 -9.30 7.96
C THR A 137 1.08 -8.97 7.16
N MET A 138 1.02 -8.99 5.84
CA MET A 138 2.20 -8.83 4.98
C MET A 138 2.55 -7.39 4.62
N LEU A 139 1.56 -6.49 4.48
CA LEU A 139 1.85 -5.09 4.16
C LEU A 139 2.65 -4.43 5.28
N GLU A 140 3.88 -4.03 4.95
CA GLU A 140 4.78 -3.33 5.87
C GLU A 140 4.15 -2.01 6.33
N ASP A 141 4.22 -1.76 7.63
CA ASP A 141 3.76 -0.52 8.27
C ASP A 141 2.31 -0.14 7.90
N GLN A 142 1.44 -1.12 7.67
CA GLN A 142 0.01 -0.87 7.49
C GLN A 142 -0.60 -0.37 8.81
N GLN A 143 -1.23 0.80 8.76
CA GLN A 143 -1.83 1.47 9.91
C GLN A 143 -3.16 2.10 9.50
N CYS A 144 -4.06 2.21 10.46
CA CYS A 144 -5.27 3.02 10.35
C CYS A 144 -5.13 4.28 11.20
N PHE A 145 -6.05 5.23 11.03
CA PHE A 145 -6.11 6.42 11.87
C PHE A 145 -7.48 6.56 12.54
N LYS A 146 -7.51 7.20 13.71
CA LYS A 146 -8.72 7.62 14.41
C LYS A 146 -8.39 8.68 15.44
N GLU A 147 -9.40 9.40 15.89
CA GLU A 147 -9.34 10.24 17.07
C GLU A 147 -9.32 9.39 18.36
N ASP A 148 -8.34 9.63 19.23
CA ASP A 148 -8.29 9.00 20.56
C ASP A 148 -7.40 9.81 21.52
N TYR A 149 -7.33 9.41 22.79
CA TYR A 149 -6.39 10.01 23.74
C TYR A 149 -4.92 9.75 23.33
N PRO A 150 -4.00 10.71 23.54
CA PRO A 150 -2.61 10.58 23.09
C PRO A 150 -1.95 9.30 23.59
N ILE A 151 -1.35 8.54 22.68
CA ILE A 151 -0.60 7.33 23.01
C ILE A 151 0.64 7.69 23.84
N VAL A 152 0.81 7.01 24.98
CA VAL A 152 1.96 7.13 25.87
C VAL A 152 2.94 5.99 25.66
N ALA A 153 2.42 4.77 25.52
CA ALA A 153 3.25 3.57 25.40
C ALA A 153 2.52 2.44 24.68
N CYS A 154 3.30 1.52 24.10
CA CYS A 154 2.80 0.21 23.67
C CYS A 154 2.89 -0.78 24.82
N THR A 155 1.75 -1.31 25.29
CA THR A 155 1.70 -2.25 26.42
C THR A 155 1.76 -3.70 25.99
N LYS A 156 1.29 -4.02 24.79
CA LYS A 156 1.31 -5.37 24.23
C LYS A 156 1.73 -5.33 22.78
N LYS A 157 2.67 -6.20 22.41
CA LYS A 157 3.17 -6.37 21.03
C LYS A 157 2.61 -7.67 20.44
N TYR A 158 2.39 -7.69 19.12
CA TYR A 158 2.05 -8.94 18.43
C TYR A 158 3.25 -9.90 18.42
N PRO A 159 3.01 -11.23 18.54
CA PRO A 159 4.09 -12.22 18.53
C PRO A 159 4.77 -12.26 17.16
N ILE A 160 6.09 -12.08 17.14
CA ILE A 160 6.91 -11.99 15.91
C ILE A 160 7.32 -13.41 15.45
N PHE A 161 6.37 -14.32 15.22
CA PHE A 161 6.73 -15.73 15.01
C PHE A 161 7.36 -16.03 13.63
N LEU A 162 7.18 -15.16 12.62
CA LEU A 162 7.66 -15.38 11.24
C LEU A 162 8.43 -14.20 10.60
N MET A 163 8.47 -13.02 11.23
CA MET A 163 8.89 -11.78 10.56
C MET A 163 10.37 -11.39 10.77
N PHE A 164 11.13 -12.17 11.54
CA PHE A 164 12.49 -11.82 11.96
C PHE A 164 13.57 -11.89 10.86
N LEU A 165 13.32 -12.58 9.75
CA LEU A 165 14.37 -12.81 8.75
C LEU A 165 14.45 -11.74 7.65
N PHE A 166 13.40 -10.93 7.44
CA PHE A 166 13.34 -9.99 6.31
C PHE A 166 12.89 -8.57 6.66
N PHE A 167 12.22 -8.33 7.80
CA PHE A 167 11.63 -7.03 8.11
C PHE A 167 12.41 -6.31 9.21
N ARG A 168 12.99 -5.15 8.88
CA ARG A 168 13.72 -4.29 9.82
C ARG A 168 12.76 -3.73 10.88
N ASN A 169 12.73 -4.37 12.05
CA ASN A 169 12.64 -3.69 13.34
C ASN A 169 11.37 -2.87 13.68
N THR A 170 10.18 -3.17 13.12
CA THR A 170 8.91 -2.59 13.57
C THR A 170 8.02 -3.67 14.19
N THR A 171 8.07 -3.83 15.51
CA THR A 171 7.09 -4.69 16.20
C THR A 171 5.77 -3.94 16.33
N ARG A 172 4.71 -4.44 15.67
CA ARG A 172 3.36 -3.89 15.79
C ARG A 172 2.80 -3.98 17.21
N CYS A 173 2.11 -2.94 17.61
CA CYS A 173 1.49 -2.82 18.91
C CYS A 173 0.03 -3.29 18.88
N ALA A 174 -0.26 -4.30 19.69
CA ALA A 174 -1.60 -4.86 19.87
C ALA A 174 -2.43 -4.07 20.90
N SER A 175 -1.80 -3.32 21.79
CA SER A 175 -2.50 -2.55 22.83
C SER A 175 -1.69 -1.34 23.27
N TYR A 176 -2.37 -0.21 23.41
CA TYR A 176 -1.77 1.08 23.74
C TYR A 176 -2.19 1.54 25.14
N GLN A 177 -1.27 2.20 25.84
CA GLN A 177 -1.59 3.03 27.01
C GLN A 177 -1.76 4.46 26.54
N GLN A 178 -2.81 5.14 27.01
CA GLN A 178 -3.17 6.48 26.58
C GLN A 178 -3.25 7.44 27.76
N ASP A 179 -3.03 8.73 27.48
CA ASP A 179 -3.12 9.82 28.45
C ASP A 179 -4.50 10.46 28.43
N ASN A 180 -5.40 9.94 29.26
CA ASN A 180 -6.79 10.41 29.34
C ASN A 180 -6.92 11.81 29.99
N THR A 181 -5.81 12.42 30.42
CA THR A 181 -5.81 13.79 30.97
C THR A 181 -5.66 14.86 29.88
N LYS A 182 -5.29 14.45 28.66
CA LYS A 182 -5.07 15.33 27.51
C LYS A 182 -6.26 15.31 26.55
N PRO A 183 -6.42 16.36 25.72
CA PRO A 183 -7.45 16.34 24.69
C PRO A 183 -7.19 15.23 23.66
N ILE A 184 -8.27 14.74 23.08
CA ILE A 184 -8.28 13.77 21.98
C ILE A 184 -7.54 14.35 20.76
N ILE A 185 -6.75 13.52 20.10
CA ILE A 185 -6.01 13.86 18.89
C ILE A 185 -6.17 12.78 17.82
N TRP A 186 -5.97 13.16 16.57
CA TRP A 186 -5.82 12.22 15.46
C TRP A 186 -4.44 11.59 15.50
N GLN A 187 -4.37 10.26 15.45
CA GLN A 187 -3.10 9.53 15.48
C GLN A 187 -3.21 8.18 14.76
N TRP A 188 -2.06 7.59 14.47
CA TRP A 188 -1.94 6.29 13.80
C TRP A 188 -2.04 5.13 14.80
N PHE A 189 -2.69 4.06 14.38
CA PHE A 189 -2.80 2.80 15.12
C PHE A 189 -2.39 1.64 14.21
N ASP A 190 -1.60 0.73 14.76
CA ASP A 190 -1.26 -0.53 14.10
C ASP A 190 -2.49 -1.44 13.96
N LEU A 191 -2.62 -2.07 12.80
CA LEU A 191 -3.67 -3.05 12.54
C LEU A 191 -3.38 -4.41 13.17
N PRO A 192 -4.43 -5.20 13.48
CA PRO A 192 -4.27 -6.56 13.99
C PRO A 192 -3.60 -7.50 12.99
N ILE A 193 -3.04 -8.60 13.49
CA ILE A 193 -2.58 -9.72 12.67
C ILE A 193 -3.80 -10.55 12.27
N PHE A 194 -3.91 -10.88 10.98
CA PHE A 194 -4.94 -11.80 10.49
C PHE A 194 -4.52 -13.23 10.76
N ASN A 195 -5.38 -13.98 11.45
CA ASN A 195 -5.19 -15.38 11.80
C ASN A 195 -6.45 -16.19 11.52
#